data_AF-A0AAE4Z225-F1
#
_entry.id   AF-A0AAE4Z225-F1
#
_cell.length_a   1.000
_cell.length_b   1.000
_cell.length_c   1.000
_cell.angle_alpha   90.00
_cell.angle_beta   90.00
_cell.angle_gamma   90.00
#
_symmetry.space_group_name_H-M   'P 1'
#
loop_
_entity.id
_entity.type
_entity.pdbx_description
1 polymer ?
#
loop_
_entity_poly.entity_id
_entity_poly.type
_entity_poly.pdbx_seq_one_letter_code
_entity_poly.pdbx_strand_id
1 'polypeptide(L)'
;MRKSKILLIFMIFIYSLTITACVNLGNNKNNIVAPNNNSCPIQGTWKIDFSNLDKDSKLRLKLKDKDVIINSQYIILGNEVCKLPEFKVKTVKTEEYFLYKLKLKPNRLNINKKEIEVISTSWDNNPFYDFIKIDEKKLLVCVDNQLLILTKKSNNSYIEPKYNIKEKNSSQDIVMPKRYTLLRTGILIGLKSSKEDYVDEYKNEKKYRTIFISSRNRNLKNVIETENLFVPRKNGFCEIGVNRINNLNNIQDTIFVNPLYNNYPIKNNFILEQDIKNRNIYRDILFVSNDYISIEYNNIHKNQPTELYKVKMLPIDNINAMAGVNIGDIIEKDSEKILASSLESCIKSKDKDILNKVEKSCRNDSFFLSRRNGHWILKGRLNGIVNKEEYIDFNINTEIPKKILNYDDLHLSWNSIKSKVPNALDAYTSPNKDLAIITTEKELYVYTMEDGKLSNKPVYQMELDKETVVMAEWATADYVKKWTDTILKNKNTHIIK
;
A
#
# COMPACT_ATOMS: atom_id res chain seq x y z
N MET A 1 49.92 13.60 63.49
CA MET A 1 48.94 14.23 62.57
C MET A 1 48.90 13.69 61.14
N ARG A 2 49.88 12.87 60.66
CA ARG A 2 49.95 12.42 59.25
C ARG A 2 49.21 11.09 58.96
N LYS A 3 49.06 10.19 59.94
CA LYS A 3 48.37 8.89 59.78
C LYS A 3 46.84 8.99 59.74
N SER A 4 46.22 9.90 60.52
CA SER A 4 44.75 10.05 60.53
C SER A 4 44.21 10.72 59.26
N LYS A 5 44.98 11.62 58.63
CA LYS A 5 44.62 12.22 57.33
C LYS A 5 44.68 11.22 56.17
N ILE A 6 45.63 10.28 56.22
CA ILE A 6 45.74 9.20 55.22
C ILE A 6 44.56 8.23 55.35
N LEU A 7 44.16 7.90 56.58
CA LEU A 7 43.01 7.03 56.82
C LEU A 7 41.70 7.67 56.32
N LEU A 8 41.56 8.99 56.48
CA LEU A 8 40.40 9.74 55.99
C LEU A 8 40.33 9.77 54.46
N ILE A 9 41.47 9.98 53.79
CA ILE A 9 41.55 9.95 52.32
C ILE A 9 41.25 8.54 51.79
N PHE A 10 41.71 7.50 52.48
CA PHE A 10 41.42 6.12 52.11
C PHE A 10 39.94 5.77 52.28
N MET A 11 39.30 6.26 53.35
CA MET A 11 37.84 6.13 53.55
C MET A 11 37.04 6.88 52.49
N ILE A 12 37.46 8.07 52.08
CA ILE A 12 36.81 8.85 51.01
C ILE A 12 36.97 8.14 49.65
N PHE A 13 38.12 7.54 49.39
CA PHE A 13 38.36 6.76 48.16
C PHE A 13 37.54 5.46 48.11
N ILE A 14 37.35 4.79 49.26
CA ILE A 14 36.46 3.63 49.37
C ILE A 14 34.99 4.04 49.17
N TYR A 15 34.59 5.21 49.68
CA TYR A 15 33.24 5.75 49.48
C TYR A 15 32.99 6.23 48.04
N SER A 16 34.00 6.67 47.30
CA SER A 16 33.82 7.04 45.88
C SER A 16 33.67 5.82 44.97
N LEU A 17 34.22 4.66 45.36
CA LEU A 17 34.06 3.40 44.63
C LEU A 17 32.63 2.84 44.70
N THR A 18 31.84 3.16 45.74
CA THR A 18 30.47 2.65 45.91
C THR A 18 29.39 3.47 45.22
N ILE A 19 29.73 4.61 44.59
CA ILE A 19 28.77 5.49 43.87
C ILE A 19 28.74 5.18 42.36
N THR A 20 29.48 4.18 41.88
CA THR A 20 29.28 3.67 40.51
C THR A 20 28.08 2.74 40.47
N ALA A 21 26.88 3.33 40.51
CA ALA A 21 25.68 2.67 40.00
C ALA A 21 25.81 2.59 38.47
N CYS A 22 26.55 1.59 38.00
CA CYS A 22 26.30 1.05 36.67
C CYS A 22 24.88 0.48 36.71
N VAL A 23 23.89 1.29 36.34
CA VAL A 23 22.64 0.75 35.83
C VAL A 23 23.06 -0.06 34.61
N ASN A 24 23.14 -1.37 34.78
CA ASN A 24 23.14 -2.29 33.68
C ASN A 24 21.78 -2.10 33.01
N LEU A 25 21.71 -1.17 32.06
CA LEU A 25 20.72 -1.20 30.99
C LEU A 25 21.06 -2.45 30.17
N GLY A 26 20.80 -3.61 30.78
CA GLY A 26 20.55 -4.82 30.02
C GLY A 26 19.55 -4.40 28.96
N ASN A 27 19.87 -4.71 27.71
CA ASN A 27 19.04 -4.57 26.54
C ASN A 27 17.77 -5.44 26.68
N ASN A 28 16.99 -5.21 27.73
CA ASN A 28 15.57 -5.44 27.71
C ASN A 28 15.04 -4.35 26.80
N LYS A 29 15.06 -4.66 25.49
CA LYS A 29 13.89 -4.32 24.68
C LYS A 29 12.71 -4.64 25.57
N ASN A 30 12.10 -3.62 26.14
CA ASN A 30 10.70 -3.71 26.50
C ASN A 30 10.00 -3.91 25.17
N ASN A 31 10.09 -5.14 24.64
CA ASN A 31 8.97 -5.75 23.99
C ASN A 31 7.89 -5.56 25.04
N ILE A 32 7.07 -4.54 24.86
CA ILE A 32 5.75 -4.49 25.45
C ILE A 32 5.08 -5.70 24.81
N VAL A 33 5.34 -6.88 25.37
CA VAL A 33 4.58 -8.07 25.07
C VAL A 33 3.21 -7.70 25.60
N ALA A 34 2.27 -7.51 24.67
CA ALA A 34 0.90 -7.27 25.05
C ALA A 34 0.51 -8.34 26.08
N PRO A 35 -0.18 -7.99 27.18
CA PRO A 35 -0.58 -8.98 28.17
C PRO A 35 -1.30 -10.12 27.45
N ASN A 36 -0.87 -11.36 27.74
CA ASN A 36 -1.41 -12.55 27.11
C ASN A 36 -2.80 -12.81 27.70
N ASN A 37 -3.82 -12.10 27.21
CA ASN A 37 -5.21 -12.28 27.60
C ASN A 37 -5.73 -13.56 26.93
N ASN A 38 -5.54 -14.70 27.60
CA ASN A 38 -6.05 -15.99 27.14
C ASN A 38 -7.60 -16.12 27.24
N SER A 39 -8.29 -15.10 27.74
CA SER A 39 -9.75 -15.09 27.87
C SER A 39 -10.40 -14.26 26.77
N CYS A 40 -11.40 -14.84 26.11
CA CYS A 40 -12.21 -14.14 25.11
C CYS A 40 -13.09 -13.08 25.81
N PRO A 41 -12.89 -11.77 25.57
CA PRO A 41 -13.52 -10.69 26.37
C PRO A 41 -15.03 -10.54 26.13
N ILE A 42 -15.54 -11.18 25.09
CA ILE A 42 -16.93 -11.09 24.61
C ILE A 42 -17.52 -12.48 24.35
N GLN A 43 -17.04 -13.48 25.08
CA GLN A 43 -17.49 -14.87 24.93
C GLN A 43 -19.00 -15.01 25.15
N GLY A 44 -19.63 -15.79 24.27
CA GLY A 44 -21.03 -16.19 24.41
C GLY A 44 -21.71 -16.43 23.07
N THR A 45 -23.00 -16.76 23.18
CA THR A 45 -23.93 -16.79 22.06
C THR A 45 -24.78 -15.52 22.10
N TRP A 46 -24.87 -14.85 20.96
CA TRP A 46 -25.47 -13.53 20.82
C TRP A 46 -26.57 -13.56 19.77
N LYS A 47 -27.72 -12.96 20.08
CA LYS A 47 -28.84 -12.79 19.16
C LYS A 47 -28.74 -11.43 18.46
N ILE A 48 -29.00 -11.42 17.16
CA ILE A 48 -29.03 -10.19 16.37
C ILE A 48 -30.39 -9.48 16.59
N ASP A 49 -30.33 -8.22 17.01
CA ASP A 49 -31.47 -7.33 17.00
C ASP A 49 -31.51 -6.55 15.68
N PHE A 50 -32.60 -6.72 14.94
CA PHE A 50 -32.83 -6.11 13.62
C PHE A 50 -33.70 -4.84 13.71
N SER A 51 -33.94 -4.30 14.91
CA SER A 51 -34.78 -3.11 15.15
C SER A 51 -34.34 -1.88 14.36
N ASN A 52 -33.05 -1.78 14.03
CA ASN A 52 -32.45 -0.68 13.29
C ASN A 52 -32.26 -0.94 11.79
N LEU A 53 -32.83 -2.03 11.26
CA LEU A 53 -32.72 -2.42 9.86
C LEU A 53 -34.09 -2.55 9.18
N ASP A 54 -34.17 -2.07 7.94
CA ASP A 54 -35.35 -2.24 7.08
C ASP A 54 -35.72 -3.71 6.95
N LYS A 55 -37.03 -4.00 6.90
CA LYS A 55 -37.57 -5.36 6.82
C LYS A 55 -37.03 -6.12 5.59
N ASP A 56 -36.85 -5.42 4.48
CA ASP A 56 -36.37 -5.98 3.20
C ASP A 56 -34.85 -5.90 3.03
N SER A 57 -34.11 -5.50 4.07
CA SER A 57 -32.66 -5.42 3.98
C SER A 57 -32.05 -6.80 3.71
N LYS A 58 -31.20 -6.88 2.67
CA LYS A 58 -30.48 -8.12 2.29
C LYS A 58 -29.68 -8.71 3.47
N LEU A 59 -29.14 -7.85 4.34
CA LEU A 59 -28.40 -8.27 5.54
C LEU A 59 -29.30 -8.96 6.56
N ARG A 60 -30.49 -8.39 6.83
CA ARG A 60 -31.49 -9.02 7.71
C ARG A 60 -31.90 -10.38 7.17
N LEU A 61 -32.19 -10.49 5.88
CA LEU A 61 -32.55 -11.77 5.26
C LEU A 61 -31.44 -12.82 5.38
N LYS A 62 -30.17 -12.44 5.21
CA LYS A 62 -29.00 -13.33 5.31
C LYS A 62 -28.76 -13.85 6.73
N LEU A 63 -29.05 -13.02 7.73
CA LEU A 63 -28.74 -13.25 9.14
C LEU A 63 -29.95 -13.64 9.99
N LYS A 64 -31.15 -13.62 9.42
CA LYS A 64 -32.38 -14.01 10.10
C LYS A 64 -32.22 -15.41 10.70
N ASP A 65 -32.65 -15.54 11.95
CA ASP A 65 -32.64 -16.80 12.71
C ASP A 65 -31.25 -17.42 12.95
N LYS A 66 -30.17 -16.65 12.75
CA LYS A 66 -28.80 -17.05 13.07
C LYS A 66 -28.31 -16.35 14.33
N ASP A 67 -27.78 -17.14 15.25
CA ASP A 67 -27.03 -16.62 16.39
C ASP A 67 -25.58 -16.31 15.97
N VAL A 68 -24.97 -15.35 16.66
CA VAL A 68 -23.55 -15.03 16.58
C VAL A 68 -22.83 -15.74 17.72
N ILE A 69 -21.87 -16.59 17.43
CA ILE A 69 -21.16 -17.38 18.43
C ILE A 69 -19.73 -16.87 18.53
N ILE A 70 -19.27 -16.56 19.74
CA ILE A 70 -17.93 -16.00 19.98
C ILE A 70 -17.24 -16.77 21.10
N ASN A 71 -16.06 -17.32 20.82
CA ASN A 71 -15.15 -17.88 21.83
C ASN A 71 -13.68 -17.86 21.34
N SER A 72 -12.78 -18.50 22.10
CA SER A 72 -11.35 -18.56 21.80
C SER A 72 -10.99 -19.41 20.58
N GLN A 73 -11.89 -20.28 20.11
CA GLN A 73 -11.66 -21.15 18.96
C GLN A 73 -12.31 -20.62 17.68
N TYR A 74 -13.44 -19.94 17.79
CA TYR A 74 -14.16 -19.41 16.64
C TYR A 74 -15.01 -18.17 16.95
N ILE A 75 -15.17 -17.36 15.92
CA ILE A 75 -16.26 -16.39 15.80
C ILE A 75 -17.10 -16.80 14.60
N ILE A 76 -18.41 -16.98 14.82
CA ILE A 76 -19.39 -17.30 13.78
C ILE A 76 -20.38 -16.15 13.69
N LEU A 77 -20.44 -15.48 12.54
CA LEU A 77 -21.41 -14.44 12.25
C LEU A 77 -22.05 -14.74 10.90
N GLY A 78 -23.29 -15.25 10.92
CA GLY A 78 -23.98 -15.65 9.71
C GLY A 78 -23.34 -16.86 9.04
N ASN A 79 -22.73 -16.65 7.86
CA ASN A 79 -21.97 -17.68 7.14
C ASN A 79 -20.45 -17.48 7.26
N GLU A 80 -20.02 -16.49 8.03
CA GLU A 80 -18.61 -16.09 8.16
C GLU A 80 -18.04 -16.69 9.44
N VAL A 81 -16.88 -17.33 9.32
CA VAL A 81 -16.21 -18.04 10.42
C VAL A 81 -14.77 -17.56 10.53
N CYS A 82 -14.41 -16.98 11.66
CA CYS A 82 -13.04 -16.73 12.07
C CYS A 82 -12.57 -17.90 12.95
N LYS A 83 -11.46 -18.56 12.61
CA LYS A 83 -10.89 -19.66 13.41
C LYS A 83 -9.74 -19.11 14.24
N LEU A 84 -9.54 -19.62 15.45
CA LEU A 84 -8.48 -19.19 16.37
C LEU A 84 -8.33 -17.66 16.43
N PRO A 85 -9.42 -16.94 16.77
CA PRO A 85 -9.42 -15.49 16.79
C PRO A 85 -8.41 -14.93 17.81
N GLU A 86 -7.62 -13.97 17.37
CA GLU A 86 -6.84 -13.09 18.23
C GLU A 86 -7.66 -11.85 18.59
N PHE A 87 -7.59 -11.40 19.84
CA PHE A 87 -8.36 -10.27 20.34
C PHE A 87 -7.43 -9.14 20.77
N LYS A 88 -7.68 -7.92 20.27
CA LYS A 88 -7.05 -6.68 20.75
C LYS A 88 -8.11 -5.73 21.27
N VAL A 89 -8.00 -5.34 22.53
CA VAL A 89 -8.96 -4.45 23.20
C VAL A 89 -8.36 -3.05 23.30
N LYS A 90 -9.14 -2.03 22.93
CA LYS A 90 -8.82 -0.61 23.14
C LYS A 90 -9.99 0.11 23.78
N THR A 91 -9.71 0.97 24.75
CA THR A 91 -10.71 1.89 25.33
C THR A 91 -10.66 3.21 24.58
N VAL A 92 -11.83 3.71 24.17
CA VAL A 92 -11.95 4.95 23.39
C VAL A 92 -13.07 5.82 23.93
N LYS A 93 -12.95 7.14 23.73
CA LYS A 93 -14.04 8.07 24.02
C LYS A 93 -15.21 7.82 23.07
N THR A 94 -16.39 7.64 23.64
CA THR A 94 -17.59 7.23 22.91
C THR A 94 -17.99 8.25 21.85
N GLU A 95 -18.06 9.53 22.20
CA GLU A 95 -18.50 10.58 21.27
C GLU A 95 -17.58 10.68 20.04
N GLU A 96 -16.27 10.74 20.26
CA GLU A 96 -15.27 10.81 19.20
C GLU A 96 -15.34 9.55 18.30
N TYR A 97 -15.39 8.36 18.90
CA TYR A 97 -15.42 7.12 18.13
C TYR A 97 -16.68 7.00 17.26
N PHE A 98 -17.86 7.26 17.82
CA PHE A 98 -19.11 7.17 17.07
C PHE A 98 -19.20 8.25 15.98
N LEU A 99 -18.74 9.47 16.26
CA LEU A 99 -18.77 10.57 15.29
C LEU A 99 -17.80 10.32 14.13
N TYR A 100 -16.53 10.02 14.42
CA TYR A 100 -15.49 9.93 13.39
C TYR A 100 -15.45 8.57 12.68
N LYS A 101 -15.66 7.46 13.40
CA LYS A 101 -15.57 6.11 12.82
C LYS A 101 -16.92 5.62 12.28
N LEU A 102 -18.01 5.84 13.02
CA LEU A 102 -19.35 5.33 12.65
C LEU A 102 -20.24 6.37 11.98
N LYS A 103 -19.90 7.67 12.04
CA LYS A 103 -20.73 8.79 11.55
C LYS A 103 -22.12 8.82 12.18
N LEU A 104 -22.21 8.44 13.46
CA LEU A 104 -23.45 8.38 14.23
C LEU A 104 -23.32 9.19 15.52
N LYS A 105 -24.44 9.69 16.05
CA LYS A 105 -24.50 10.27 17.40
C LYS A 105 -24.83 9.16 18.41
N PRO A 106 -24.04 8.96 19.49
CA PRO A 106 -24.29 7.91 20.49
C PRO A 106 -25.71 7.92 21.08
N ASN A 107 -26.29 9.11 21.26
CA ASN A 107 -27.61 9.30 21.84
C ASN A 107 -28.73 8.61 21.05
N ARG A 108 -28.55 8.36 19.74
CA ARG A 108 -29.54 7.62 18.93
C ARG A 108 -29.64 6.14 19.32
N LEU A 109 -28.66 5.61 20.04
CA LEU A 109 -28.58 4.22 20.50
C LEU A 109 -28.75 4.09 22.02
N ASN A 110 -29.13 5.19 22.69
CA ASN A 110 -29.24 5.31 24.16
C ASN A 110 -27.93 4.94 24.89
N ILE A 111 -26.78 5.34 24.33
CA ILE A 111 -25.45 5.08 24.93
C ILE A 111 -25.00 6.32 25.70
N ASN A 112 -25.02 6.24 27.03
CA ASN A 112 -24.65 7.35 27.93
C ASN A 112 -23.26 7.17 28.57
N LYS A 113 -22.42 6.27 28.04
CA LYS A 113 -21.06 6.03 28.55
C LYS A 113 -20.07 7.01 27.94
N LYS A 114 -19.19 7.60 28.77
CA LYS A 114 -18.10 8.47 28.30
C LYS A 114 -17.06 7.71 27.46
N GLU A 115 -16.79 6.46 27.83
CA GLU A 115 -15.85 5.59 27.16
C GLU A 115 -16.46 4.21 26.90
N ILE A 116 -15.95 3.55 25.86
CA ILE A 116 -16.35 2.21 25.42
C ILE A 116 -15.12 1.39 25.04
N GLU A 117 -15.26 0.07 25.15
CA GLU A 117 -14.25 -0.88 24.69
C GLU A 117 -14.54 -1.29 23.24
N VAL A 118 -13.50 -1.23 22.40
CA VAL A 118 -13.52 -1.76 21.05
C VAL A 118 -12.59 -2.96 21.00
N ILE A 119 -13.16 -4.11 20.67
CA ILE A 119 -12.48 -5.41 20.58
C ILE A 119 -12.28 -5.70 19.10
N SER A 120 -11.07 -5.46 18.61
CA SER A 120 -10.65 -5.84 17.27
C SER A 120 -10.30 -7.32 17.23
N THR A 121 -10.86 -8.04 16.26
CA THR A 121 -10.62 -9.48 16.07
C THR A 121 -9.84 -9.73 14.79
N SER A 122 -8.91 -10.66 14.82
CA SER A 122 -8.10 -11.06 13.67
C SER A 122 -7.83 -12.56 13.66
N TRP A 123 -7.46 -13.09 12.50
CA TRP A 123 -6.93 -14.45 12.35
C TRP A 123 -5.70 -14.39 11.45
N ASP A 124 -4.56 -14.91 11.94
CA ASP A 124 -3.29 -14.93 11.21
C ASP A 124 -2.94 -13.55 10.63
N ASN A 125 -2.92 -12.53 11.49
CA ASN A 125 -2.74 -11.10 11.16
C ASN A 125 -3.79 -10.47 10.22
N ASN A 126 -4.79 -11.21 9.74
CA ASN A 126 -5.88 -10.66 8.92
C ASN A 126 -7.01 -10.13 9.82
N PRO A 127 -7.40 -8.86 9.72
CA PRO A 127 -8.54 -8.32 10.47
C PRO A 127 -9.87 -9.00 10.09
N PHE A 128 -10.73 -9.22 11.07
CA PHE A 128 -12.07 -9.80 10.90
C PHE A 128 -13.16 -8.75 11.19
N TYR A 129 -13.57 -8.57 12.45
CA TYR A 129 -14.54 -7.54 12.86
C TYR A 129 -14.08 -6.78 14.12
N ASP A 130 -14.45 -5.51 14.19
CA ASP A 130 -14.42 -4.72 15.42
C ASP A 130 -15.77 -4.85 16.14
N PHE A 131 -15.75 -5.38 17.35
CA PHE A 131 -16.90 -5.43 18.25
C PHE A 131 -16.83 -4.28 19.25
N ILE A 132 -17.90 -3.52 19.37
CA ILE A 132 -17.99 -2.41 20.32
C ILE A 132 -18.78 -2.91 21.51
N LYS A 133 -18.12 -3.07 22.66
CA LYS A 133 -18.76 -3.52 23.88
C LYS A 133 -19.40 -2.35 24.59
N ILE A 134 -20.74 -2.32 24.55
CA ILE A 134 -21.52 -1.34 25.29
C ILE A 134 -21.63 -1.77 26.75
N ASP A 135 -21.95 -3.04 26.98
CA ASP A 135 -21.95 -3.68 28.29
C ASP A 135 -21.88 -5.21 28.12
N GLU A 136 -21.98 -5.97 29.22
CA GLU A 136 -21.91 -7.44 29.20
C GLU A 136 -23.03 -8.12 28.41
N LYS A 137 -24.15 -7.42 28.14
CA LYS A 137 -25.32 -7.95 27.45
C LYS A 137 -25.50 -7.36 26.04
N LYS A 138 -24.78 -6.29 25.69
CA LYS A 138 -24.95 -5.58 24.43
C LYS A 138 -23.61 -5.30 23.73
N LEU A 139 -23.49 -5.81 22.51
CA LEU A 139 -22.40 -5.47 21.59
C LEU A 139 -22.96 -4.77 20.35
N LEU A 140 -22.10 -4.03 19.68
CA LEU A 140 -22.35 -3.56 18.32
C LEU A 140 -21.26 -4.10 17.39
N VAL A 141 -21.63 -4.38 16.15
CA VAL A 141 -20.69 -4.77 15.10
C VAL A 141 -21.11 -4.14 13.78
N CYS A 142 -20.16 -3.63 13.00
CA CYS A 142 -20.45 -3.07 11.68
C CYS A 142 -20.27 -4.15 10.62
N VAL A 143 -21.37 -4.59 10.00
CA VAL A 143 -21.36 -5.58 8.91
C VAL A 143 -21.93 -4.89 7.67
N ASP A 144 -21.19 -4.89 6.57
CA ASP A 144 -21.61 -4.26 5.31
C ASP A 144 -22.07 -2.80 5.45
N ASN A 145 -21.35 -2.03 6.26
CA ASN A 145 -21.66 -0.63 6.57
C ASN A 145 -22.98 -0.41 7.31
N GLN A 146 -23.59 -1.49 7.79
CA GLN A 146 -24.76 -1.46 8.65
C GLN A 146 -24.34 -1.84 10.07
N LEU A 147 -24.72 -1.01 11.03
CA LEU A 147 -24.47 -1.27 12.42
C LEU A 147 -25.48 -2.33 12.88
N LEU A 148 -25.02 -3.49 13.34
CA LEU A 148 -25.86 -4.51 13.97
C LEU A 148 -25.76 -4.37 15.48
N ILE A 149 -26.89 -4.57 16.16
CA ILE A 149 -26.97 -4.66 17.60
C ILE A 149 -27.03 -6.14 17.97
N LEU A 150 -26.13 -6.58 18.83
CA LEU A 150 -26.11 -7.95 19.34
C LEU A 150 -26.49 -7.95 20.81
N THR A 151 -27.38 -8.86 21.19
CA THR A 151 -27.85 -9.05 22.56
C THR A 151 -27.44 -10.42 23.08
N LYS A 152 -26.88 -10.50 24.29
CA LYS A 152 -26.36 -11.76 24.82
C LYS A 152 -27.51 -12.71 25.12
N LYS A 153 -27.46 -13.90 24.53
CA LYS A 153 -28.41 -15.00 24.77
C LYS A 153 -27.90 -15.92 25.88
N SER A 154 -26.61 -16.26 25.84
CA SER A 154 -25.98 -17.10 26.86
C SER A 154 -24.48 -16.87 26.96
N ASN A 155 -23.90 -17.15 28.13
CA ASN A 155 -22.45 -17.29 28.29
C ASN A 155 -21.92 -18.58 27.64
N ASN A 156 -22.81 -19.56 27.42
CA ASN A 156 -22.48 -20.75 26.64
C ASN A 156 -22.22 -20.35 25.18
N SER A 157 -21.06 -20.74 24.66
CA SER A 157 -20.62 -20.58 23.28
C SER A 157 -20.41 -21.94 22.59
N TYR A 158 -20.99 -22.98 23.17
CA TYR A 158 -20.99 -24.34 22.64
C TYR A 158 -21.78 -24.43 21.33
N ILE A 159 -21.16 -25.01 20.31
CA ILE A 159 -21.82 -25.35 19.06
C ILE A 159 -22.41 -26.77 19.20
N GLU A 160 -23.73 -26.92 18.99
CA GLU A 160 -24.35 -28.25 18.90
C GLU A 160 -23.77 -29.05 17.70
N PRO A 161 -23.58 -30.38 17.81
CA PRO A 161 -23.04 -31.22 16.74
C PRO A 161 -23.83 -31.23 15.42
N LYS A 162 -25.04 -30.62 15.39
CA LYS A 162 -25.81 -30.42 14.16
C LYS A 162 -25.15 -29.42 13.20
N TYR A 163 -24.25 -28.55 13.68
CA TYR A 163 -23.23 -27.94 12.83
C TYR A 163 -22.15 -28.98 12.55
N ASN A 164 -22.46 -29.87 11.61
CA ASN A 164 -21.51 -30.79 11.02
C ASN A 164 -20.36 -29.99 10.36
N ILE A 165 -19.36 -29.58 11.14
CA ILE A 165 -17.98 -29.60 10.65
C ILE A 165 -17.67 -31.10 10.55
N LYS A 166 -18.06 -31.72 9.44
CA LYS A 166 -17.74 -33.13 9.17
C LYS A 166 -16.22 -33.25 9.10
N GLU A 167 -15.59 -33.61 10.20
CA GLU A 167 -14.39 -34.44 10.15
C GLU A 167 -14.83 -35.83 9.71
N LYS A 168 -14.79 -36.08 8.40
CA LYS A 168 -14.90 -37.44 7.87
C LYS A 168 -13.51 -37.89 7.44
N ASN A 169 -12.93 -38.75 8.26
CA ASN A 169 -11.82 -39.61 7.89
C ASN A 169 -12.25 -40.51 6.72
N SER A 170 -11.93 -40.10 5.51
CA SER A 170 -11.91 -40.95 4.31
C SER A 170 -11.23 -40.16 3.20
N SER A 171 -10.16 -40.73 2.69
CA SER A 171 -9.47 -40.34 1.47
C SER A 171 -10.46 -40.27 0.29
N GLN A 172 -10.33 -39.20 -0.50
CA GLN A 172 -11.10 -38.84 -1.70
C GLN A 172 -12.41 -38.06 -1.46
N ASP A 173 -12.45 -36.88 -2.10
CA ASP A 173 -13.51 -35.89 -2.23
C ASP A 173 -14.00 -35.17 -0.96
N ILE A 174 -13.13 -34.30 -0.43
CA ILE A 174 -13.53 -33.18 0.43
C ILE A 174 -13.90 -31.99 -0.46
N VAL A 175 -15.19 -31.82 -0.78
CA VAL A 175 -15.69 -30.48 -1.12
C VAL A 175 -15.85 -29.72 0.19
N MET A 176 -14.77 -29.04 0.59
CA MET A 176 -14.79 -28.09 1.70
C MET A 176 -15.78 -26.96 1.37
N PRO A 177 -16.68 -26.56 2.29
CA PRO A 177 -17.36 -25.28 2.16
C PRO A 177 -16.28 -24.18 2.24
N LYS A 178 -16.04 -23.50 1.12
CA LYS A 178 -15.06 -22.42 0.98
C LYS A 178 -15.24 -21.38 2.10
N ARG A 179 -14.14 -21.10 2.80
CA ARG A 179 -13.98 -20.00 3.75
C ARG A 179 -14.46 -18.69 3.10
N TYR A 180 -15.42 -17.99 3.71
CA TYR A 180 -15.69 -16.59 3.40
C TYR A 180 -15.19 -15.72 4.56
N THR A 181 -13.86 -15.53 4.67
CA THR A 181 -13.40 -14.21 5.11
C THR A 181 -13.86 -13.24 4.03
N LEU A 182 -14.44 -12.10 4.40
CA LEU A 182 -14.92 -11.15 3.40
C LEU A 182 -13.72 -10.55 2.66
N LEU A 183 -13.39 -11.11 1.50
CA LEU A 183 -12.28 -10.64 0.68
C LEU A 183 -12.70 -9.30 0.07
N ARG A 184 -12.05 -8.22 0.49
CA ARG A 184 -12.18 -6.91 -0.13
C ARG A 184 -10.80 -6.53 -0.64
N THR A 185 -10.71 -6.36 -1.95
CA THR A 185 -9.47 -6.01 -2.63
C THR A 185 -9.71 -4.82 -3.53
N GLY A 186 -8.85 -3.82 -3.45
CA GLY A 186 -8.83 -2.66 -4.33
C GLY A 186 -7.42 -2.45 -4.87
N ILE A 187 -7.29 -1.93 -6.08
CA ILE A 187 -6.02 -1.51 -6.65
C ILE A 187 -6.16 -0.18 -7.38
N LEU A 188 -5.18 0.69 -7.21
CA LEU A 188 -4.93 1.85 -8.06
C LEU A 188 -3.77 1.51 -9.00
N ILE A 189 -4.08 1.41 -10.30
CA ILE A 189 -3.09 1.27 -11.38
C ILE A 189 -2.89 2.63 -12.02
N GLY A 190 -1.72 3.23 -11.86
CA GLY A 190 -1.32 4.44 -12.60
C GLY A 190 -0.69 4.08 -13.93
N LEU A 191 -1.24 4.63 -15.00
CA LEU A 191 -0.83 4.40 -16.38
C LEU A 191 -0.19 5.67 -16.95
N LYS A 192 0.85 5.46 -17.75
CA LYS A 192 1.53 6.49 -18.53
C LYS A 192 1.44 6.15 -20.02
N SER A 193 0.88 7.04 -20.81
CA SER A 193 0.98 7.04 -22.28
C SER A 193 1.90 8.14 -22.76
N SER A 194 2.39 7.98 -23.99
CA SER A 194 3.13 9.01 -24.71
C SER A 194 2.34 9.38 -25.95
N LYS A 195 1.90 10.64 -26.05
CA LYS A 195 1.25 11.16 -27.24
C LYS A 195 2.32 11.69 -28.19
N GLU A 196 2.28 11.27 -29.46
CA GLU A 196 3.15 11.84 -30.49
C GLU A 196 3.00 13.37 -30.52
N ASP A 197 4.12 14.06 -30.29
CA ASP A 197 4.17 15.52 -30.29
C ASP A 197 4.69 15.99 -31.66
N TYR A 198 3.79 16.53 -32.47
CA TYR A 198 4.12 17.01 -33.83
C TYR A 198 4.92 18.32 -33.83
N VAL A 199 5.13 18.94 -32.66
CA VAL A 199 5.80 20.26 -32.54
C VAL A 199 7.29 20.11 -32.25
N ASP A 200 7.72 19.01 -31.62
CA ASP A 200 9.11 18.78 -31.23
C ASP A 200 9.47 17.29 -31.33
N GLU A 201 10.29 16.93 -32.32
CA GLU A 201 10.80 15.56 -32.53
C GLU A 201 11.55 15.00 -31.31
N TYR A 202 11.96 15.86 -30.36
CA TYR A 202 12.83 15.47 -29.25
C TYR A 202 12.12 14.91 -28.01
N LYS A 203 10.77 14.84 -27.91
CA LYS A 203 10.03 13.91 -27.01
C LYS A 203 8.50 14.15 -26.95
N ASN A 204 7.77 13.07 -27.20
CA ASN A 204 6.32 12.91 -26.99
C ASN A 204 5.82 13.38 -25.62
N GLU A 205 4.74 14.19 -25.61
CA GLU A 205 4.02 14.63 -24.42
C GLU A 205 3.54 13.42 -23.60
N LYS A 206 3.76 13.45 -22.28
CA LYS A 206 3.35 12.36 -21.38
C LYS A 206 1.97 12.63 -20.81
N LYS A 207 1.10 11.63 -20.87
CA LYS A 207 -0.22 11.66 -20.25
C LYS A 207 -0.35 10.57 -19.21
N TYR A 208 -1.12 10.87 -18.17
CA TYR A 208 -1.30 9.97 -17.04
C TYR A 208 -2.78 9.81 -16.75
N ARG A 209 -3.15 8.60 -16.35
CA ARG A 209 -4.46 8.29 -15.79
C ARG A 209 -4.34 7.21 -14.73
N THR A 210 -5.33 7.10 -13.86
CA THR A 210 -5.40 6.05 -12.85
C THR A 210 -6.67 5.24 -13.01
N ILE A 211 -6.52 3.92 -13.01
CA ILE A 211 -7.62 2.97 -12.99
C ILE A 211 -7.71 2.38 -11.58
N PHE A 212 -8.84 2.64 -10.92
CA PHE A 212 -9.20 1.99 -9.68
C PHE A 212 -10.10 0.79 -9.95
N ILE A 213 -9.65 -0.38 -9.52
CA ILE A 213 -10.40 -1.63 -9.63
C ILE A 213 -10.69 -2.14 -8.22
N SER A 214 -11.95 -2.45 -7.92
CA SER A 214 -12.33 -3.06 -6.65
C SER A 214 -13.08 -4.37 -6.84
N SER A 215 -12.88 -5.30 -5.92
CA SER A 215 -13.63 -6.54 -5.83
C SER A 215 -14.06 -6.84 -4.40
N ARG A 216 -15.12 -7.62 -4.31
CA ARG A 216 -15.63 -8.18 -3.07
C ARG A 216 -15.94 -9.66 -3.26
N ASN A 217 -15.28 -10.52 -2.50
CA ASN A 217 -15.35 -11.98 -2.63
C ASN A 217 -15.10 -12.42 -4.08
N ARG A 218 -14.01 -11.95 -4.68
CA ARG A 218 -13.64 -12.21 -6.09
C ARG A 218 -14.67 -11.72 -7.12
N ASN A 219 -15.72 -11.00 -6.70
CA ASN A 219 -16.65 -10.38 -7.61
C ASN A 219 -16.25 -8.93 -7.80
N LEU A 220 -15.89 -8.57 -9.03
CA LEU A 220 -15.61 -7.20 -9.41
C LEU A 220 -16.78 -6.29 -9.03
N LYS A 221 -16.48 -5.10 -8.50
CA LYS A 221 -17.46 -4.12 -8.05
C LYS A 221 -17.37 -2.84 -8.85
N ASN A 222 -16.25 -2.15 -8.77
CA ASN A 222 -16.07 -0.89 -9.48
C ASN A 222 -14.85 -0.99 -10.39
N VAL A 223 -14.96 -0.42 -11.58
CA VAL A 223 -13.82 0.00 -12.40
C VAL A 223 -13.99 1.49 -12.67
N ILE A 224 -13.10 2.28 -12.11
CA ILE A 224 -13.20 3.74 -12.12
C ILE A 224 -11.92 4.31 -12.71
N GLU A 225 -12.04 5.19 -13.68
CA GLU A 225 -10.93 5.93 -14.25
C GLU A 225 -10.92 7.37 -13.72
N THR A 226 -9.72 7.90 -13.49
CA THR A 226 -9.49 9.31 -13.19
C THR A 226 -8.31 9.82 -13.99
N GLU A 227 -8.35 11.09 -14.35
CA GLU A 227 -7.20 11.80 -14.89
C GLU A 227 -6.04 11.79 -13.88
N ASN A 228 -4.81 11.88 -14.41
CA ASN A 228 -3.57 11.95 -13.64
C ASN A 228 -3.32 10.72 -12.74
N LEU A 229 -2.25 10.77 -11.94
CA LEU A 229 -1.93 9.75 -10.96
C LEU A 229 -2.64 10.07 -9.64
N PHE A 230 -3.56 9.20 -9.23
CA PHE A 230 -4.30 9.31 -7.99
C PHE A 230 -3.62 8.46 -6.92
N VAL A 231 -2.86 9.11 -6.04
CA VAL A 231 -1.88 8.45 -5.19
C VAL A 231 -2.35 8.42 -3.74
N PRO A 232 -2.41 7.24 -3.08
CA PRO A 232 -2.75 7.15 -1.66
C PRO A 232 -1.58 7.66 -0.80
N ARG A 233 -1.87 8.61 0.09
CA ARG A 233 -0.92 9.18 1.05
C ARG A 233 -1.34 8.83 2.49
N LYS A 234 -0.41 8.93 3.45
CA LYS A 234 -0.72 8.73 4.88
C LYS A 234 -1.92 9.58 5.37
N ASN A 235 -2.02 10.80 4.88
CA ASN A 235 -3.03 11.78 5.29
C ASN A 235 -4.23 11.88 4.32
N GLY A 236 -4.36 10.98 3.34
CA GLY A 236 -5.43 11.05 2.35
C GLY A 236 -4.94 10.61 0.97
N PHE A 237 -5.10 11.49 -0.01
CA PHE A 237 -4.67 11.24 -1.39
C PHE A 237 -4.07 12.51 -1.97
N CYS A 238 -3.29 12.36 -3.02
CA CYS A 238 -2.89 13.47 -3.86
C CYS A 238 -3.05 13.10 -5.33
N GLU A 239 -3.26 14.13 -6.13
CA GLU A 239 -3.18 14.05 -7.57
C GLU A 239 -1.78 14.45 -8.00
N ILE A 240 -1.12 13.63 -8.81
CA ILE A 240 0.22 13.88 -9.35
C ILE A 240 0.17 13.77 -10.87
N GLY A 241 0.80 14.72 -11.56
CA GLY A 241 0.90 14.69 -13.01
C GLY A 241 2.00 15.59 -13.52
N VAL A 242 2.13 15.67 -14.84
CA VAL A 242 3.05 16.56 -15.53
C VAL A 242 2.22 17.56 -16.32
N ASN A 243 2.53 18.85 -16.16
CA ASN A 243 1.97 19.92 -16.97
C ASN A 243 3.04 20.45 -17.93
N ARG A 244 2.76 20.41 -19.24
CA ARG A 244 3.64 20.96 -20.28
C ARG A 244 3.22 22.39 -20.60
N ILE A 245 4.17 23.31 -20.52
CA ILE A 245 4.00 24.71 -20.93
C ILE A 245 4.84 24.94 -22.17
N ASN A 246 4.18 25.27 -23.28
CA ASN A 246 4.82 25.63 -24.54
C ASN A 246 4.83 27.15 -24.69
N ASN A 247 5.99 27.77 -24.50
CA ASN A 247 6.22 29.18 -24.77
C ASN A 247 6.91 29.35 -26.13
N LEU A 248 6.84 30.54 -26.72
CA LEU A 248 7.54 30.88 -27.97
C LEU A 248 9.02 30.49 -27.96
N ASN A 249 9.67 30.58 -26.79
CA ASN A 249 11.11 30.40 -26.65
C ASN A 249 11.52 29.07 -26.01
N ASN A 250 10.61 28.28 -25.43
CA ASN A 250 10.93 27.00 -24.79
C ASN A 250 9.71 26.15 -24.41
N ILE A 251 9.95 24.84 -24.27
CA ILE A 251 9.01 23.84 -23.73
C ILE A 251 9.41 23.51 -22.29
N GLN A 252 8.46 23.47 -21.35
CA GLN A 252 8.74 23.12 -19.95
C GLN A 252 7.72 22.14 -19.38
N ASP A 253 8.18 20.95 -19.02
CA ASP A 253 7.42 19.98 -18.23
C ASP A 253 7.61 20.24 -16.73
N THR A 254 6.52 20.46 -16.01
CA THR A 254 6.50 20.67 -14.56
C THR A 254 5.68 19.59 -13.88
N ILE A 255 6.27 18.89 -12.91
CA ILE A 255 5.53 17.92 -12.09
C ILE A 255 4.75 18.68 -11.03
N PHE A 256 3.46 18.39 -10.91
CA PHE A 256 2.63 18.95 -9.84
C PHE A 256 2.20 17.86 -8.85
N VAL A 257 2.00 18.26 -7.60
CA VAL A 257 1.46 17.42 -6.53
C VAL A 257 0.40 18.23 -5.82
N ASN A 258 -0.87 17.84 -5.99
CA ASN A 258 -2.01 18.51 -5.38
C ASN A 258 -2.63 17.59 -4.31
N PRO A 259 -2.43 17.88 -3.01
CA PRO A 259 -3.11 17.16 -1.94
C PRO A 259 -4.62 17.31 -2.06
N LEU A 260 -5.35 16.20 -1.87
CA LEU A 260 -6.80 16.18 -1.85
C LEU A 260 -7.30 16.32 -0.41
N TYR A 261 -7.49 17.55 0.05
CA TYR A 261 -8.15 17.85 1.33
C TYR A 261 -9.64 18.07 1.08
N ASN A 262 -10.51 17.41 1.86
CA ASN A 262 -11.96 17.43 1.64
C ASN A 262 -12.42 17.04 0.22
N ASN A 263 -11.63 16.22 -0.49
CA ASN A 263 -11.87 15.79 -1.88
C ASN A 263 -11.75 16.91 -2.93
N TYR A 264 -11.03 17.99 -2.61
CA TYR A 264 -10.68 19.02 -3.58
C TYR A 264 -9.15 19.17 -3.65
N PRO A 265 -8.58 19.31 -4.85
CA PRO A 265 -7.16 19.60 -4.98
C PRO A 265 -6.89 20.99 -4.40
N ILE A 266 -6.07 21.06 -3.36
CA ILE A 266 -5.44 22.31 -2.96
C ILE A 266 -4.32 22.53 -3.96
N LYS A 267 -4.45 23.55 -4.81
CA LYS A 267 -3.37 23.99 -5.68
C LYS A 267 -2.24 24.50 -4.79
N ASN A 268 -1.17 23.72 -4.65
CA ASN A 268 0.08 24.30 -4.18
C ASN A 268 0.60 25.21 -5.29
N ASN A 269 0.89 26.46 -4.94
CA ASN A 269 1.36 27.47 -5.88
C ASN A 269 2.63 26.97 -6.57
N PHE A 270 2.52 26.83 -7.88
CA PHE A 270 3.58 26.49 -8.81
C PHE A 270 4.73 27.48 -8.64
N ILE A 271 5.96 26.97 -8.50
CA ILE A 271 7.15 27.78 -8.75
C ILE A 271 7.53 27.47 -10.19
N LEU A 272 7.14 28.34 -11.13
CA LEU A 272 7.81 28.35 -12.43
C LEU A 272 9.28 28.65 -12.15
N GLU A 273 10.19 27.84 -12.70
CA GLU A 273 11.62 28.14 -12.68
C GLU A 273 11.83 29.43 -13.49
N GLN A 274 11.90 30.57 -12.78
CA GLN A 274 11.77 31.91 -13.36
C GLN A 274 12.96 32.40 -14.20
N ASP A 275 13.96 31.55 -14.49
CA ASP A 275 15.22 32.01 -15.10
C ASP A 275 15.72 31.15 -16.27
N ILE A 276 14.80 30.51 -17.00
CA ILE A 276 15.17 29.55 -18.06
C ILE A 276 14.77 30.08 -19.44
N LYS A 277 15.24 31.28 -19.79
CA LYS A 277 15.20 31.73 -21.19
C LYS A 277 16.10 30.79 -22.00
N ASN A 278 15.54 30.14 -23.04
CA ASN A 278 16.22 29.28 -24.02
C ASN A 278 16.64 27.85 -23.59
N ARG A 279 16.01 27.25 -22.58
CA ARG A 279 16.10 25.78 -22.38
C ARG A 279 14.73 25.12 -22.40
N ASN A 280 14.65 23.99 -23.10
CA ASN A 280 13.54 23.06 -22.96
C ASN A 280 13.78 22.19 -21.73
N ILE A 281 12.73 21.83 -21.00
CA ILE A 281 12.80 20.94 -19.82
C ILE A 281 11.77 19.85 -20.03
N TYR A 282 12.20 18.60 -19.98
CA TYR A 282 11.30 17.46 -20.06
C TYR A 282 11.40 16.63 -18.80
N ARG A 283 10.26 16.13 -18.33
CA ARG A 283 10.16 15.33 -17.11
C ARG A 283 9.19 14.19 -17.34
N ASP A 284 9.66 12.97 -17.05
CA ASP A 284 8.89 11.75 -17.16
C ASP A 284 8.81 11.05 -15.80
N ILE A 285 7.61 10.62 -15.41
CA ILE A 285 7.40 9.85 -14.19
C ILE A 285 7.66 8.38 -14.52
N LEU A 286 8.60 7.78 -13.80
CA LEU A 286 8.99 6.37 -13.97
C LEU A 286 8.30 5.46 -12.95
N PHE A 287 8.04 5.97 -11.75
CA PHE A 287 7.45 5.23 -10.64
C PHE A 287 6.83 6.19 -9.62
N VAL A 288 5.72 5.80 -9.00
CA VAL A 288 5.11 6.49 -7.85
C VAL A 288 4.62 5.47 -6.82
N SER A 289 4.87 5.77 -5.55
CA SER A 289 4.29 5.06 -4.40
C SER A 289 3.69 6.03 -3.39
N ASN A 290 3.41 5.56 -2.16
CA ASN A 290 2.87 6.40 -1.09
C ASN A 290 3.73 7.63 -0.76
N ASP A 291 5.06 7.53 -0.82
CA ASP A 291 5.95 8.58 -0.29
C ASP A 291 7.04 9.02 -1.28
N TYR A 292 7.29 8.25 -2.34
CA TYR A 292 8.36 8.52 -3.29
C TYR A 292 7.89 8.51 -4.74
N ILE A 293 8.62 9.24 -5.56
CA ILE A 293 8.46 9.28 -7.01
C ILE A 293 9.83 9.22 -7.68
N SER A 294 9.97 8.36 -8.68
CA SER A 294 11.15 8.34 -9.55
C SER A 294 10.84 9.05 -10.86
N ILE A 295 11.77 9.88 -11.31
CA ILE A 295 11.62 10.67 -12.53
C ILE A 295 12.85 10.53 -13.42
N GLU A 296 12.62 10.57 -14.73
CA GLU A 296 13.64 10.93 -15.71
C GLU A 296 13.47 12.41 -16.05
N TYR A 297 14.59 13.12 -16.20
CA TYR A 297 14.58 14.52 -16.59
C TYR A 297 15.77 14.88 -17.47
N ASN A 298 15.55 15.80 -18.38
CA ASN A 298 16.58 16.40 -19.22
C ASN A 298 16.22 17.86 -19.46
N ASN A 299 17.24 18.74 -19.45
CA ASN A 299 17.07 20.09 -19.98
C ASN A 299 17.77 20.12 -21.34
N ILE A 300 17.32 20.89 -22.31
CA ILE A 300 17.95 20.98 -23.61
C ILE A 300 18.18 22.46 -23.90
N HIS A 301 19.44 22.86 -23.94
CA HIS A 301 19.82 24.17 -24.44
C HIS A 301 19.62 24.23 -25.96
N LYS A 302 18.83 25.20 -26.44
CA LYS A 302 18.56 25.37 -27.89
C LYS A 302 19.83 25.50 -28.75
N ASN A 303 20.90 26.07 -28.18
CA ASN A 303 22.14 26.36 -28.91
C ASN A 303 23.21 25.26 -28.76
N GLN A 304 23.02 24.32 -27.82
CA GLN A 304 23.93 23.21 -27.53
C GLN A 304 23.11 22.05 -26.96
N PRO A 305 22.52 21.20 -27.81
CA PRO A 305 21.70 20.07 -27.36
C PRO A 305 22.59 18.95 -26.82
N THR A 306 23.32 19.20 -25.73
CA THR A 306 24.10 18.19 -25.04
C THR A 306 23.67 18.15 -23.58
N GLU A 307 22.65 17.35 -23.27
CA GLU A 307 22.30 17.06 -21.89
C GLU A 307 21.93 15.60 -21.67
N LEU A 308 22.15 15.17 -20.44
CA LEU A 308 22.05 13.78 -19.99
C LEU A 308 20.61 13.47 -19.61
N TYR A 309 20.08 12.32 -20.03
CA TYR A 309 18.82 11.77 -19.50
C TYR A 309 19.03 11.28 -18.07
N LYS A 310 18.96 12.20 -17.13
CA LYS A 310 19.21 11.92 -15.71
C LYS A 310 17.98 11.30 -15.08
N VAL A 311 18.24 10.42 -14.12
CA VAL A 311 17.21 9.84 -13.26
C VAL A 311 17.44 10.29 -11.82
N LYS A 312 16.36 10.43 -11.06
CA LYS A 312 16.42 10.60 -9.62
C LYS A 312 15.12 10.14 -8.96
N MET A 313 15.23 9.76 -7.70
CA MET A 313 14.09 9.54 -6.82
C MET A 313 13.92 10.72 -5.87
N LEU A 314 12.68 11.13 -5.63
CA LEU A 314 12.31 12.28 -4.83
C LEU A 314 11.23 11.89 -3.82
N PRO A 315 11.24 12.47 -2.60
CA PRO A 315 10.07 12.42 -1.73
C PRO A 315 8.94 13.23 -2.36
N ILE A 316 7.71 12.71 -2.35
CA ILE A 316 6.55 13.41 -2.93
C ILE A 316 6.31 14.77 -2.24
N ASP A 317 6.61 14.87 -0.95
CA ASP A 317 6.49 16.10 -0.17
C ASP A 317 7.55 17.15 -0.54
N ASN A 318 8.58 16.78 -1.31
CA ASN A 318 9.63 17.67 -1.79
C ASN A 318 9.93 17.44 -3.28
N ILE A 319 8.90 17.51 -4.12
CA ILE A 319 8.98 17.22 -5.56
C ILE A 319 9.91 18.17 -6.34
N ASN A 320 10.14 19.37 -5.82
CA ASN A 320 10.97 20.40 -6.45
C ASN A 320 12.44 20.35 -5.98
N ALA A 321 12.83 19.35 -5.20
CA ALA A 321 14.22 19.23 -4.76
C ALA A 321 15.17 19.10 -5.96
N MET A 322 16.24 19.90 -5.95
CA MET A 322 17.26 19.85 -7.01
C MET A 322 17.95 18.49 -7.04
N ALA A 323 18.37 18.00 -5.86
CA ALA A 323 19.02 16.71 -5.68
C ALA A 323 18.01 15.57 -5.45
N GLY A 324 18.36 14.37 -5.92
CA GLY A 324 17.67 13.15 -5.57
C GLY A 324 17.99 12.69 -4.15
N VAL A 325 17.16 11.79 -3.61
CA VAL A 325 17.48 11.06 -2.38
C VAL A 325 18.74 10.23 -2.60
N ASN A 326 19.63 10.14 -1.61
CA ASN A 326 20.78 9.26 -1.70
C ASN A 326 20.36 7.81 -1.47
N ILE A 327 20.94 6.86 -2.20
CA ILE A 327 20.64 5.45 -2.02
C ILE A 327 20.96 4.95 -0.61
N GLY A 328 21.95 5.55 0.07
CA GLY A 328 22.27 5.26 1.48
C GLY A 328 21.19 5.69 2.47
N ASP A 329 20.39 6.70 2.15
CA ASP A 329 19.25 7.13 2.98
C ASP A 329 18.08 6.14 2.86
N ILE A 330 18.06 5.38 1.76
CA ILE A 330 17.05 4.37 1.47
C ILE A 330 17.49 3.00 1.98
N ILE A 331 18.70 2.58 1.65
CA ILE A 331 19.29 1.30 2.00
C ILE A 331 20.22 1.55 3.18
N GLU A 332 19.73 1.30 4.39
CA GLU A 332 20.42 1.72 5.63
C GLU A 332 21.75 0.99 5.89
N LYS A 333 21.97 -0.18 5.27
CA LYS A 333 23.17 -1.01 5.46
C LYS A 333 23.79 -1.41 4.14
N ASP A 334 25.12 -1.32 4.06
CA ASP A 334 25.94 -1.80 2.94
C ASP A 334 25.58 -1.21 1.56
N SER A 335 24.88 -0.07 1.52
CA SER A 335 24.39 0.56 0.28
C SER A 335 25.48 0.80 -0.76
N GLU A 336 26.63 1.34 -0.34
CA GLU A 336 27.78 1.57 -1.21
C GLU A 336 28.33 0.26 -1.79
N LYS A 337 28.43 -0.79 -0.95
CA LYS A 337 28.90 -2.12 -1.38
C LYS A 337 27.91 -2.79 -2.34
N ILE A 338 26.62 -2.67 -2.08
CA ILE A 338 25.54 -3.18 -2.95
C ILE A 338 25.59 -2.46 -4.30
N LEU A 339 25.72 -1.13 -4.30
CA LEU A 339 25.81 -0.35 -5.53
C LEU A 339 27.08 -0.70 -6.33
N ALA A 340 28.24 -0.77 -5.67
CA ALA A 340 29.51 -1.14 -6.29
C ALA A 340 29.48 -2.54 -6.92
N SER A 341 29.02 -3.55 -6.18
CA SER A 341 28.92 -4.92 -6.70
C SER A 341 27.90 -5.07 -7.83
N SER A 342 26.80 -4.31 -7.79
CA SER A 342 25.80 -4.25 -8.86
C SER A 342 26.38 -3.59 -10.12
N LEU A 343 27.15 -2.52 -9.96
CA LEU A 343 27.86 -1.83 -11.04
C LEU A 343 28.93 -2.73 -11.67
N GLU A 344 29.76 -3.40 -10.86
CA GLU A 344 30.76 -4.35 -11.36
C GLU A 344 30.12 -5.47 -12.18
N SER A 345 28.97 -5.99 -11.74
CA SER A 345 28.23 -7.01 -12.47
C SER A 345 27.73 -6.49 -13.83
N CYS A 346 27.27 -5.23 -13.88
CA CYS A 346 26.92 -4.56 -15.13
C CYS A 346 28.12 -4.45 -16.06
N ILE A 347 29.24 -3.91 -15.57
CA ILE A 347 30.48 -3.71 -16.34
C ILE A 347 30.99 -5.04 -16.91
N LYS A 348 31.02 -6.12 -16.12
CA LYS A 348 31.45 -7.44 -16.59
C LYS A 348 30.55 -8.03 -17.69
N SER A 349 29.29 -7.61 -17.75
CA SER A 349 28.30 -8.13 -18.72
C SER A 349 28.23 -7.34 -20.03
N LYS A 350 28.97 -6.23 -20.16
CA LYS A 350 28.87 -5.31 -21.30
C LYS A 350 30.17 -5.28 -22.10
N ASP A 351 30.02 -4.98 -23.39
CA ASP A 351 31.14 -4.83 -24.30
C ASP A 351 31.98 -3.58 -23.96
N LYS A 352 33.29 -3.67 -24.13
CA LYS A 352 34.23 -2.59 -23.80
C LYS A 352 33.95 -1.33 -24.61
N ASP A 353 33.54 -1.48 -25.87
CA ASP A 353 33.25 -0.34 -26.75
C ASP A 353 32.03 0.47 -26.28
N ILE A 354 31.05 -0.19 -25.66
CA ILE A 354 29.89 0.47 -25.05
C ILE A 354 30.30 1.14 -23.74
N LEU A 355 31.07 0.44 -22.90
CA LEU A 355 31.52 0.93 -21.60
C LEU A 355 32.43 2.16 -21.71
N ASN A 356 33.23 2.26 -22.76
CA ASN A 356 34.08 3.41 -23.03
C ASN A 356 33.29 4.70 -23.35
N LYS A 357 31.99 4.59 -23.65
CA LYS A 357 31.12 5.71 -24.01
C LYS A 357 30.24 6.21 -22.87
N VAL A 358 30.29 5.59 -21.69
CA VAL A 358 29.48 5.95 -20.51
C VAL A 358 30.33 6.27 -19.28
N GLU A 359 29.70 6.86 -18.28
CA GLU A 359 30.27 7.09 -16.96
C GLU A 359 30.83 5.80 -16.35
N LYS A 360 31.98 5.89 -15.69
CA LYS A 360 32.65 4.73 -15.06
C LYS A 360 32.16 4.45 -13.63
N SER A 361 31.45 5.41 -13.03
CA SER A 361 30.85 5.30 -11.70
C SER A 361 29.39 5.73 -11.75
N CYS A 362 28.57 5.12 -10.90
CA CYS A 362 27.19 5.53 -10.71
C CYS A 362 27.12 6.55 -9.56
N ARG A 363 26.35 7.62 -9.74
CA ARG A 363 26.07 8.56 -8.65
C ARG A 363 25.09 7.92 -7.66
N ASN A 364 25.27 8.22 -6.37
CA ASN A 364 24.43 7.66 -5.30
C ASN A 364 22.98 8.17 -5.32
N ASP A 365 22.70 9.27 -6.02
CA ASP A 365 21.37 9.86 -6.20
C ASP A 365 20.73 9.53 -7.57
N SER A 366 21.41 8.71 -8.38
CA SER A 366 21.03 8.39 -9.76
C SER A 366 20.41 7.00 -9.87
N PHE A 367 19.31 6.80 -9.15
CA PHE A 367 18.54 5.55 -9.17
C PHE A 367 17.04 5.80 -9.26
N PHE A 368 16.32 4.77 -9.70
CA PHE A 368 14.87 4.77 -9.90
C PHE A 368 14.30 3.36 -9.76
N LEU A 369 12.97 3.25 -9.67
CA LEU A 369 12.28 1.97 -9.76
C LEU A 369 11.70 1.73 -11.15
N SER A 370 11.76 0.47 -11.59
CA SER A 370 11.17 0.02 -12.84
C SER A 370 10.55 -1.36 -12.69
N ARG A 371 9.54 -1.68 -13.51
CA ARG A 371 8.92 -3.00 -13.52
C ARG A 371 9.75 -4.02 -14.29
N ARG A 372 9.79 -5.25 -13.79
CA ARG A 372 10.26 -6.42 -14.51
C ARG A 372 9.60 -7.67 -13.94
N ASN A 373 8.90 -8.41 -14.80
CA ASN A 373 8.44 -9.76 -14.51
C ASN A 373 7.63 -9.90 -13.20
N GLY A 374 6.71 -8.99 -12.92
CA GLY A 374 5.86 -9.05 -11.73
C GLY A 374 6.37 -8.26 -10.53
N HIS A 375 7.60 -7.74 -10.60
CA HIS A 375 8.24 -7.04 -9.49
C HIS A 375 8.73 -5.65 -9.89
N TRP A 376 8.77 -4.76 -8.91
CA TRP A 376 9.55 -3.53 -8.99
C TRP A 376 11.03 -3.86 -8.72
N ILE A 377 11.93 -3.18 -9.44
CA ILE A 377 13.37 -3.37 -9.32
C ILE A 377 14.04 -2.01 -9.28
N LEU A 378 14.97 -1.87 -8.33
CA LEU A 378 15.82 -0.70 -8.22
C LEU A 378 16.87 -0.72 -9.33
N LYS A 379 17.01 0.38 -10.06
CA LYS A 379 18.01 0.53 -11.13
C LYS A 379 18.86 1.76 -10.91
N GLY A 380 20.16 1.63 -11.20
CA GLY A 380 21.08 2.74 -11.35
C GLY A 380 21.30 3.08 -12.82
N ARG A 381 21.81 4.28 -13.11
CA ARG A 381 22.10 4.75 -14.47
C ARG A 381 23.54 5.25 -14.60
N LEU A 382 24.21 4.81 -15.66
CA LEU A 382 25.46 5.39 -16.17
C LEU A 382 25.12 6.20 -17.41
N ASN A 383 25.39 7.50 -17.39
CA ASN A 383 25.07 8.36 -18.53
C ASN A 383 26.21 8.37 -19.54
N GLY A 384 25.90 8.67 -20.80
CA GLY A 384 26.88 8.77 -21.88
C GLY A 384 27.81 9.97 -21.70
N ILE A 385 29.10 9.74 -21.88
CA ILE A 385 30.13 10.79 -21.84
C ILE A 385 30.42 11.38 -23.22
N VAL A 386 30.18 10.62 -24.30
CA VAL A 386 30.36 11.05 -25.69
C VAL A 386 29.03 11.58 -26.24
N ASN A 387 28.03 10.71 -26.32
CA ASN A 387 26.67 11.07 -26.66
C ASN A 387 25.85 11.14 -25.37
N LYS A 388 25.41 12.33 -24.97
CA LYS A 388 24.69 12.52 -23.70
C LYS A 388 23.27 11.95 -23.71
N GLU A 389 22.76 11.56 -24.87
CA GLU A 389 21.49 10.85 -25.00
C GLU A 389 21.62 9.35 -24.69
N GLU A 390 22.83 8.80 -24.79
CA GLU A 390 23.09 7.40 -24.45
C GLU A 390 23.17 7.22 -22.94
N TYR A 391 22.71 6.07 -22.46
CA TYR A 391 22.87 5.66 -21.07
C TYR A 391 22.76 4.14 -20.94
N ILE A 392 23.26 3.60 -19.83
CA ILE A 392 23.08 2.21 -19.44
C ILE A 392 22.38 2.19 -18.09
N ASP A 393 21.21 1.55 -18.06
CA ASP A 393 20.54 1.19 -16.82
C ASP A 393 20.98 -0.20 -16.36
N PHE A 394 21.21 -0.34 -15.05
CA PHE A 394 21.60 -1.60 -14.45
C PHE A 394 20.82 -1.87 -13.16
N ASN A 395 20.57 -3.14 -12.85
CA ASN A 395 19.83 -3.51 -11.64
C ASN A 395 20.74 -3.33 -10.42
N ILE A 396 20.18 -2.73 -9.36
CA ILE A 396 20.79 -2.71 -8.04
C ILE A 396 20.21 -3.90 -7.28
N ASN A 397 21.08 -4.86 -6.96
CA ASN A 397 20.68 -6.18 -6.45
C ASN A 397 20.34 -6.11 -4.96
N THR A 398 19.20 -5.52 -4.64
CA THR A 398 18.66 -5.38 -3.28
C THR A 398 17.16 -5.56 -3.28
N GLU A 399 16.62 -6.03 -2.16
CA GLU A 399 15.19 -5.93 -1.88
C GLU A 399 14.79 -4.46 -1.72
N ILE A 400 13.60 -4.10 -2.20
CA ILE A 400 13.05 -2.75 -2.07
C ILE A 400 12.58 -2.57 -0.61
N PRO A 401 13.08 -1.57 0.12
CA PRO A 401 12.63 -1.31 1.48
C PRO A 401 11.14 -1.01 1.55
N LYS A 402 10.45 -1.51 2.58
CA LYS A 402 9.01 -1.26 2.81
C LYS A 402 8.63 0.22 2.93
N LYS A 403 9.59 1.08 3.29
CA LYS A 403 9.40 2.55 3.31
C LYS A 403 9.23 3.15 1.91
N ILE A 404 9.64 2.45 0.85
CA ILE A 404 9.39 2.86 -0.54
C ILE A 404 8.10 2.21 -1.04
N LEU A 405 7.94 0.92 -0.82
CA LEU A 405 6.86 0.14 -1.44
C LEU A 405 6.33 -0.93 -0.48
N ASN A 406 5.01 -0.94 -0.28
CA ASN A 406 4.37 -1.85 0.67
C ASN A 406 4.09 -3.24 0.11
N TYR A 407 3.75 -3.33 -1.18
CA TYR A 407 3.31 -4.57 -1.82
C TYR A 407 4.00 -4.75 -3.19
N ASP A 408 4.74 -5.84 -3.34
CA ASP A 408 5.39 -6.22 -4.61
C ASP A 408 5.48 -7.74 -4.82
N ASP A 409 4.70 -8.50 -4.05
CA ASP A 409 4.72 -9.95 -4.15
C ASP A 409 3.95 -10.42 -5.39
N LEU A 410 4.55 -11.36 -6.13
CA LEU A 410 3.90 -12.07 -7.22
C LEU A 410 3.49 -13.48 -6.75
N HIS A 411 2.20 -13.69 -6.56
CA HIS A 411 1.61 -14.95 -6.07
C HIS A 411 1.27 -15.95 -7.18
N LEU A 412 1.81 -15.74 -8.38
CA LEU A 412 1.62 -16.56 -9.57
C LEU A 412 2.96 -16.86 -10.22
N SER A 413 3.12 -18.06 -10.78
CA SER A 413 4.28 -18.33 -11.63
C SER A 413 4.10 -17.70 -13.01
N TRP A 414 5.20 -17.28 -13.63
CA TRP A 414 5.17 -16.75 -15.00
C TRP A 414 4.63 -17.76 -16.01
N ASN A 415 4.91 -19.06 -15.83
CA ASN A 415 4.36 -20.11 -16.67
C ASN A 415 2.83 -20.17 -16.57
N SER A 416 2.27 -20.01 -15.37
CA SER A 416 0.81 -19.94 -15.16
C SER A 416 0.20 -18.73 -15.88
N ILE A 417 0.82 -17.56 -15.75
CA ILE A 417 0.40 -16.34 -16.44
C ILE A 417 0.45 -16.51 -17.96
N LYS A 418 1.59 -16.94 -18.50
CA LYS A 418 1.80 -17.12 -19.95
C LYS A 418 0.90 -18.20 -20.56
N SER A 419 0.50 -19.20 -19.79
CA SER A 419 -0.48 -20.20 -20.26
C SER A 419 -1.87 -19.62 -20.51
N LYS A 420 -2.22 -18.52 -19.82
CA LYS A 420 -3.52 -17.83 -19.97
C LYS A 420 -3.42 -16.61 -20.89
N VAL A 421 -2.32 -15.86 -20.79
CA VAL A 421 -2.04 -14.63 -21.55
C VAL A 421 -0.62 -14.74 -22.12
N PRO A 422 -0.44 -15.38 -23.30
CA PRO A 422 0.90 -15.63 -23.86
C PRO A 422 1.72 -14.36 -24.11
N ASN A 423 1.08 -13.27 -24.49
CA ASN A 423 1.68 -11.95 -24.74
C ASN A 423 1.78 -11.06 -23.50
N ALA A 424 1.60 -11.60 -22.29
CA ALA A 424 1.72 -10.83 -21.05
C ALA A 424 3.10 -10.16 -20.93
N LEU A 425 3.11 -8.86 -20.66
CA LEU A 425 4.30 -8.06 -20.39
C LEU A 425 4.59 -8.01 -18.88
N ASP A 426 3.55 -7.89 -18.07
CA ASP A 426 3.68 -7.78 -16.62
C ASP A 426 2.44 -8.29 -15.88
N ALA A 427 2.59 -8.51 -14.57
CA ALA A 427 1.51 -9.00 -13.71
C ALA A 427 1.58 -8.44 -12.28
N TYR A 428 0.42 -8.27 -11.65
CA TYR A 428 0.27 -7.72 -10.31
C TYR A 428 -0.73 -8.59 -9.55
N THR A 429 -0.36 -9.13 -8.39
CA THR A 429 -1.26 -9.98 -7.59
C THR A 429 -1.65 -9.32 -6.29
N SER A 430 -2.90 -9.49 -5.90
CA SER A 430 -3.42 -8.87 -4.69
C SER A 430 -2.83 -9.49 -3.43
N PRO A 431 -2.67 -8.72 -2.34
CA PRO A 431 -2.25 -9.26 -1.04
C PRO A 431 -3.20 -10.34 -0.50
N ASN A 432 -4.49 -10.25 -0.84
CA ASN A 432 -5.51 -11.24 -0.49
C ASN A 432 -5.46 -12.51 -1.37
N LYS A 433 -4.56 -12.57 -2.36
CA LYS A 433 -4.41 -13.69 -3.30
C LYS A 433 -5.72 -14.05 -4.01
N ASP A 434 -6.47 -13.03 -4.39
CA ASP A 434 -7.83 -13.16 -4.92
C ASP A 434 -8.06 -12.44 -6.26
N LEU A 435 -7.18 -11.50 -6.62
CA LEU A 435 -7.15 -10.82 -7.92
C LEU A 435 -5.75 -10.81 -8.50
N ALA A 436 -5.69 -10.86 -9.83
CA ALA A 436 -4.48 -10.61 -10.61
C ALA A 436 -4.78 -9.63 -11.74
N ILE A 437 -3.90 -8.65 -11.93
CA ILE A 437 -3.90 -7.75 -13.07
C ILE A 437 -2.79 -8.20 -14.01
N ILE A 438 -3.06 -8.39 -15.29
CA ILE A 438 -2.09 -8.79 -16.29
C ILE A 438 -2.12 -7.76 -17.40
N THR A 439 -0.97 -7.20 -17.77
CA THR A 439 -0.86 -6.21 -18.83
C THR A 439 -0.19 -6.80 -20.06
N THR A 440 -0.60 -6.33 -21.23
CA THR A 440 0.02 -6.57 -22.53
C THR A 440 0.31 -5.21 -23.17
N GLU A 441 0.83 -5.19 -24.41
CA GLU A 441 1.02 -3.93 -25.13
C GLU A 441 -0.28 -3.15 -25.38
N LYS A 442 -1.41 -3.86 -25.48
CA LYS A 442 -2.69 -3.30 -25.93
C LYS A 442 -3.82 -3.41 -24.92
N GLU A 443 -3.67 -4.24 -23.90
CA GLU A 443 -4.79 -4.62 -23.04
C GLU A 443 -4.34 -4.87 -21.60
N LEU A 444 -5.22 -4.52 -20.67
CA LEU A 444 -5.17 -4.87 -19.26
C LEU A 444 -6.28 -5.85 -18.95
N TYR A 445 -5.92 -6.97 -18.35
CA TYR A 445 -6.84 -8.01 -17.92
C TYR A 445 -6.93 -8.08 -16.40
N VAL A 446 -8.14 -8.25 -15.89
CA VAL A 446 -8.42 -8.53 -14.48
C VAL A 446 -8.88 -9.97 -14.37
N TYR A 447 -8.11 -10.80 -13.69
CA TYR A 447 -8.47 -12.16 -13.36
C TYR A 447 -8.78 -12.28 -11.87
N THR A 448 -9.69 -13.17 -11.55
CA THR A 448 -9.75 -13.71 -10.18
C THR A 448 -8.71 -14.82 -10.03
N MET A 449 -8.21 -15.01 -8.82
CA MET A 449 -7.29 -16.08 -8.51
C MET A 449 -7.67 -16.82 -7.23
N GLU A 450 -7.29 -18.09 -7.17
CA GLU A 450 -7.46 -18.98 -6.02
C GLU A 450 -6.35 -20.04 -6.07
N ASP A 451 -5.74 -20.34 -4.91
CA ASP A 451 -4.69 -21.36 -4.77
C ASP A 451 -3.54 -21.24 -5.79
N GLY A 452 -3.10 -20.01 -6.06
CA GLY A 452 -2.00 -19.73 -6.99
C GLY A 452 -2.35 -19.97 -8.47
N LYS A 453 -3.64 -20.04 -8.81
CA LYS A 453 -4.13 -20.24 -10.17
C LYS A 453 -5.08 -19.11 -10.60
N LEU A 454 -4.96 -18.72 -11.86
CA LEU A 454 -5.88 -17.81 -12.51
C LEU A 454 -7.19 -18.52 -12.86
N SER A 455 -8.29 -17.78 -12.75
CA SER A 455 -9.58 -18.18 -13.31
C SER A 455 -9.48 -18.43 -14.82
N ASN A 456 -10.43 -19.20 -15.37
CA ASN A 456 -10.38 -19.61 -16.78
C ASN A 456 -10.52 -18.44 -17.76
N LYS A 457 -11.27 -17.40 -17.39
CA LYS A 457 -11.51 -16.20 -18.18
C LYS A 457 -11.30 -14.97 -17.30
N PRO A 458 -10.88 -13.83 -17.89
CA PRO A 458 -10.82 -12.58 -17.15
C PRO A 458 -12.22 -12.16 -16.70
N VAL A 459 -12.33 -11.56 -15.52
CA VAL A 459 -13.58 -10.95 -15.03
C VAL A 459 -13.79 -9.54 -15.57
N TYR A 460 -12.72 -8.93 -16.11
CA TYR A 460 -12.75 -7.66 -16.82
C TYR A 460 -11.52 -7.51 -17.71
N GLN A 461 -11.66 -6.72 -18.77
CA GLN A 461 -10.64 -6.41 -19.75
C GLN A 461 -10.86 -4.99 -20.25
N MET A 462 -9.78 -4.26 -20.50
CA MET A 462 -9.82 -2.94 -21.12
C MET A 462 -8.63 -2.74 -22.04
N GLU A 463 -8.79 -1.84 -23.01
CA GLU A 463 -7.72 -1.44 -23.92
C GLU A 463 -6.75 -0.47 -23.23
N LEU A 464 -5.48 -0.59 -23.61
CA LEU A 464 -4.36 0.27 -23.25
C LEU A 464 -3.86 0.99 -24.50
N ASP A 465 -3.63 2.29 -24.39
CA ASP A 465 -3.10 3.11 -25.49
C ASP A 465 -1.56 3.16 -25.43
N LYS A 466 -0.92 2.01 -25.68
CA LYS A 466 0.54 1.81 -25.52
C LYS A 466 1.05 2.30 -24.16
N GLU A 467 0.25 2.04 -23.13
CA GLU A 467 0.49 2.54 -21.78
C GLU A 467 1.43 1.66 -20.99
N THR A 468 2.21 2.29 -20.12
CA THR A 468 3.09 1.62 -19.14
C THR A 468 2.59 1.88 -17.73
N VAL A 469 2.72 0.89 -16.85
CA VAL A 469 2.33 1.04 -15.45
C VAL A 469 3.45 1.73 -14.67
N VAL A 470 3.12 2.85 -14.05
CA VAL A 470 4.03 3.65 -13.19
C VAL A 470 3.63 3.62 -11.72
N MET A 471 2.46 3.08 -11.38
CA MET A 471 1.98 2.95 -10.00
C MET A 471 1.08 1.72 -9.87
N ALA A 472 1.24 0.95 -8.79
CA ALA A 472 0.38 -0.16 -8.44
C ALA A 472 0.22 -0.24 -6.91
N GLU A 473 -0.87 0.33 -6.41
CA GLU A 473 -1.12 0.46 -4.96
C GLU A 473 -2.35 -0.36 -4.55
N TRP A 474 -2.19 -1.22 -3.55
CA TRP A 474 -3.24 -2.14 -3.09
C TRP A 474 -3.95 -1.64 -1.83
N ALA A 475 -5.26 -1.86 -1.78
CA ALA A 475 -6.10 -1.68 -0.62
C ALA A 475 -6.79 -2.99 -0.23
N THR A 476 -6.88 -3.27 1.07
CA THR A 476 -7.61 -4.42 1.61
C THR A 476 -8.61 -3.98 2.67
N ALA A 477 -9.56 -4.87 3.00
CA ALA A 477 -10.57 -4.65 4.04
C ALA A 477 -11.32 -3.31 3.88
N ASP A 478 -11.32 -2.46 4.91
CA ASP A 478 -12.05 -1.18 4.91
C ASP A 478 -11.41 -0.10 4.03
N TYR A 479 -10.11 -0.24 3.69
CA TYR A 479 -9.45 0.73 2.80
C TYR A 479 -10.06 0.73 1.41
N VAL A 480 -10.53 -0.42 0.91
CA VAL A 480 -11.20 -0.53 -0.40
C VAL A 480 -12.39 0.40 -0.47
N LYS A 481 -13.21 0.42 0.59
CA LYS A 481 -14.36 1.32 0.66
C LYS A 481 -13.93 2.77 0.80
N LYS A 482 -12.95 3.07 1.67
CA LYS A 482 -12.43 4.43 1.83
C LYS A 482 -11.93 5.01 0.50
N TRP A 483 -11.19 4.22 -0.28
CA TRP A 483 -10.64 4.62 -1.57
C TRP A 483 -11.77 4.84 -2.58
N THR A 484 -12.72 3.91 -2.67
CA THR A 484 -13.92 4.05 -3.52
C THR A 484 -14.66 5.35 -3.22
N ASP A 485 -14.97 5.60 -1.94
CA ASP A 485 -15.72 6.78 -1.50
C ASP A 485 -14.97 8.09 -1.78
N THR A 486 -13.63 8.09 -1.75
CA THR A 486 -12.82 9.28 -2.05
C THR A 486 -12.73 9.53 -3.55
N ILE A 487 -12.48 8.50 -4.35
CA ILE A 487 -12.35 8.62 -5.81
C ILE A 487 -13.67 9.08 -6.42
N LEU A 488 -14.80 8.52 -6.00
CA LEU A 488 -16.12 8.91 -6.50
C LEU A 488 -16.51 10.37 -6.20
N LYS A 489 -15.81 11.04 -5.28
CA LYS A 489 -16.00 12.47 -5.00
C LYS A 489 -15.08 13.37 -5.81
N ASN A 490 -14.08 12.80 -6.48
CA ASN A 490 -13.17 13.56 -7.33
C ASN A 490 -13.90 13.96 -8.62
N LYS A 491 -13.68 15.20 -9.09
CA LYS A 491 -14.45 15.80 -10.20
C LYS A 491 -14.19 15.14 -11.55
N ASN A 492 -12.99 14.59 -11.76
CA ASN A 492 -12.54 14.07 -13.06
C ASN A 492 -12.61 12.54 -13.07
N THR A 493 -13.72 11.99 -12.59
CA THR A 493 -13.91 10.56 -12.38
C THR A 493 -14.92 9.99 -13.38
N HIS A 494 -14.55 8.92 -14.04
CA HIS A 494 -15.39 8.18 -14.98
C HIS A 494 -15.61 6.76 -14.49
N ILE A 495 -16.86 6.39 -14.19
CA ILE A 495 -17.21 5.01 -13.84
C ILE A 495 -17.31 4.22 -15.14
N ILE A 496 -16.39 3.26 -15.32
CA ILE A 496 -16.40 2.36 -16.48
C ILE A 496 -17.30 1.15 -16.21
N LYS A 497 -17.34 0.68 -14.96
CA LYS A 497 -18.17 -0.45 -14.53
C LYS A 497 -18.58 -0.37 -13.07
#